data_AF-K1UP06-F1
#
_entry.id   AF-K1UP06-F1
#
_cell.length_a   1.000
_cell.length_b   1.000
_cell.length_c   1.000
_cell.angle_alpha   90.00
_cell.angle_beta   90.00
_cell.angle_gamma   90.00
#
_symmetry.space_group_name_H-M   'P 1'
#
loop_
_entity.id
_entity.type
_entity.pdbx_description
1 polymer ?
#
loop_
_entity_poly.entity_id
_entity_poly.type
_entity_poly.pdbx_seq_one_letter_code
_entity_poly.pdbx_strand_id
1 'polypeptide(L)'
;MEQKTFDPDGVGVDNGTYFGLPFDPETAELVLVSAPWDVTVSYGAGTAYAPDAIIEASTQLDFHDPLAPGAWRRGIATADVDYALQESSQRLRVDASRVIDHLEGGGSPDDEYVVRKLRRVNEGCAAMNANIEEQASRWLDAGKTVGLVGGDHSTPYGLIRALGRRHASFGILHIDAHCDLREAYEGFEYSH
;
A
#
# COMPACT_ATOMS: atom_id res chain seq x y z
N MET A 1 -11.43 -11.47 22.87
CA MET A 1 -11.86 -12.87 22.70
C MET A 1 -10.62 -13.73 22.73
N GLU A 2 -10.51 -14.71 23.62
CA GLU A 2 -9.44 -15.72 23.53
C GLU A 2 -9.71 -16.60 22.31
N GLN A 3 -8.90 -16.46 21.26
CA GLN A 3 -8.86 -17.42 20.17
C GLN A 3 -8.18 -18.68 20.68
N LYS A 4 -8.99 -19.69 21.02
CA LYS A 4 -8.57 -20.94 21.69
C LYS A 4 -7.58 -21.82 20.89
N THR A 5 -7.11 -21.38 19.72
CA THR A 5 -6.36 -22.21 18.77
C THR A 5 -5.11 -21.54 18.19
N PHE A 6 -4.74 -20.33 18.62
CA PHE A 6 -3.47 -19.73 18.21
C PHE A 6 -2.37 -20.08 19.21
N ASP A 7 -1.37 -20.81 18.73
CA ASP A 7 -0.17 -21.14 19.47
C ASP A 7 0.96 -20.20 19.04
N PRO A 8 1.32 -19.18 19.85
CA PRO A 8 2.40 -18.25 19.51
C PRO A 8 3.78 -18.93 19.52
N ASP A 9 3.90 -20.11 20.12
CA ASP A 9 5.13 -20.92 20.15
C ASP A 9 5.13 -21.99 19.03
N GLY A 10 4.07 -22.03 18.22
CA GLY A 10 3.87 -22.98 17.12
C GLY A 10 4.40 -22.48 15.76
N VAL A 11 4.21 -23.28 14.72
CA VAL A 11 4.51 -22.84 13.34
C VAL A 11 3.47 -21.80 12.88
N GLY A 12 3.91 -20.79 12.13
CA GLY A 12 3.00 -19.82 11.52
C GLY A 12 2.01 -20.50 10.58
N VAL A 13 0.74 -20.09 10.69
CA VAL A 13 -0.35 -20.66 9.88
C VAL A 13 -0.51 -19.83 8.62
N ASP A 14 -0.53 -20.49 7.47
CA ASP A 14 -0.93 -19.86 6.21
C ASP A 14 -2.46 -19.71 6.19
N ASN A 15 -2.92 -18.52 6.56
CA ASN A 15 -4.33 -18.14 6.59
C ASN A 15 -4.64 -16.95 5.66
N GLY A 16 -3.70 -16.60 4.78
CA GLY A 16 -3.85 -15.46 3.87
C GLY A 16 -3.82 -14.08 4.55
N THR A 17 -3.35 -13.97 5.80
CA THR A 17 -3.24 -12.69 6.51
C THR A 17 -1.78 -12.29 6.73
N TYR A 18 -1.54 -11.00 6.82
CA TYR A 18 -0.29 -10.48 7.36
C TYR A 18 -0.02 -11.04 8.74
N PHE A 19 1.19 -11.52 8.91
CA PHE A 19 1.71 -12.13 10.12
C PHE A 19 1.01 -13.42 10.54
N GLY A 20 0.17 -14.03 9.70
CA GLY A 20 -0.47 -15.32 10.04
C GLY A 20 -1.34 -15.27 11.29
N LEU A 21 -1.71 -14.07 11.76
CA LEU A 21 -2.47 -13.89 12.98
C LEU A 21 -3.95 -14.14 12.70
N PRO A 22 -4.72 -14.70 13.64
CA PRO A 22 -6.09 -15.15 13.36
C PRO A 22 -7.15 -14.07 13.59
N PHE A 23 -6.79 -12.78 13.62
CA PHE A 23 -7.72 -11.72 14.00
C PHE A 23 -8.60 -11.23 12.84
N ASP A 24 -9.89 -11.08 13.12
CA ASP A 24 -10.81 -10.37 12.24
C ASP A 24 -10.62 -8.85 12.36
N PRO A 25 -10.72 -8.09 11.26
CA PRO A 25 -10.63 -6.62 11.27
C PRO A 25 -11.57 -5.93 12.27
N GLU A 26 -12.73 -6.51 12.53
CA GLU A 26 -13.72 -5.97 13.48
C GLU A 26 -13.25 -6.07 14.94
N THR A 27 -12.37 -7.03 15.26
CA THR A 27 -11.91 -7.28 16.63
C THR A 27 -10.47 -6.84 16.89
N ALA A 28 -9.67 -6.71 15.84
CA ALA A 28 -8.30 -6.24 15.91
C ALA A 28 -8.21 -4.76 16.29
N GLU A 29 -7.06 -4.36 16.87
CA GLU A 29 -6.72 -2.97 17.13
C GLU A 29 -6.11 -2.29 15.89
N LEU A 30 -5.28 -3.02 15.14
CA LEU A 30 -4.67 -2.60 13.88
C LEU A 30 -5.28 -3.37 12.71
N VAL A 31 -5.69 -2.64 11.67
CA VAL A 31 -6.11 -3.21 10.39
C VAL A 31 -5.13 -2.77 9.30
N LEU A 32 -4.55 -3.72 8.59
CA LEU A 32 -3.67 -3.49 7.45
C LEU A 32 -4.49 -3.51 6.16
N VAL A 33 -4.42 -2.41 5.41
CA VAL A 33 -4.98 -2.27 4.07
C VAL A 33 -3.87 -2.50 3.04
N SER A 34 -4.19 -3.16 1.94
CA SER A 34 -3.22 -3.46 0.88
C SER A 34 -3.40 -2.54 -0.33
N ALA A 35 -2.30 -2.02 -0.88
CA ALA A 35 -2.27 -1.26 -2.13
C ALA A 35 -1.31 -1.92 -3.13
N PRO A 36 -1.72 -2.98 -3.84
CA PRO A 36 -0.89 -3.68 -4.83
C PRO A 36 -0.70 -2.82 -6.09
N TRP A 37 0.22 -1.85 -6.01
CA TRP A 37 0.39 -0.80 -7.02
C TRP A 37 1.87 -0.44 -7.25
N ASP A 38 2.29 -0.30 -8.50
CA ASP A 38 3.66 0.04 -8.89
C ASP A 38 3.77 0.81 -10.21
N VAL A 39 2.71 1.53 -10.58
CA VAL A 39 2.58 2.12 -11.93
C VAL A 39 3.72 3.08 -12.27
N THR A 40 4.19 3.85 -11.29
CA THR A 40 5.10 4.98 -11.54
C THR A 40 6.56 4.66 -11.25
N VAL A 41 6.89 3.41 -10.90
CA VAL A 41 8.28 3.03 -10.62
C VAL A 41 9.20 3.31 -11.81
N SER A 42 10.33 3.97 -11.52
CA SER A 42 11.28 4.43 -12.54
C SER A 42 12.39 3.43 -12.86
N TYR A 43 12.68 2.49 -11.95
CA TYR A 43 13.75 1.50 -12.13
C TYR A 43 13.23 0.05 -12.17
N GLY A 44 12.97 -0.55 -11.00
CA GLY A 44 12.49 -1.93 -10.88
C GLY A 44 10.97 -1.98 -10.71
N ALA A 45 10.29 -2.82 -11.50
CA ALA A 45 8.89 -3.15 -11.31
C ALA A 45 8.70 -4.41 -10.44
N GLY A 46 7.46 -4.66 -10.00
CA GLY A 46 7.09 -5.84 -9.23
C GLY A 46 6.65 -5.56 -7.79
N THR A 47 6.77 -4.31 -7.32
CA THR A 47 6.34 -3.98 -5.96
C THR A 47 4.81 -4.04 -5.80
N ALA A 48 4.03 -4.09 -6.89
CA ALA A 48 2.60 -4.40 -6.82
C ALA A 48 2.30 -5.79 -6.25
N TYR A 49 3.27 -6.72 -6.25
CA TYR A 49 3.15 -8.05 -5.64
C TYR A 49 3.62 -8.09 -4.18
N ALA A 50 4.13 -6.97 -3.64
CA ALA A 50 4.65 -6.92 -2.27
C ALA A 50 3.62 -7.32 -1.20
N PRO A 51 2.32 -6.91 -1.30
CA PRO A 51 1.28 -7.39 -0.39
C PRO A 51 1.24 -8.92 -0.26
N ASP A 52 1.13 -9.63 -1.39
CA ASP A 52 1.05 -11.10 -1.42
C ASP A 52 2.36 -11.73 -0.93
N ALA A 53 3.51 -11.18 -1.33
CA ALA A 53 4.81 -11.70 -0.92
C ALA A 53 5.03 -11.61 0.60
N ILE A 54 4.55 -10.54 1.24
CA ILE A 54 4.62 -10.39 2.70
C ILE A 54 3.67 -11.36 3.38
N ILE A 55 2.46 -11.57 2.85
CA ILE A 55 1.51 -12.57 3.36
C ILE A 55 2.12 -13.98 3.28
N GLU A 56 2.73 -14.35 2.15
CA GLU A 56 3.40 -15.64 1.98
C GLU A 56 4.54 -15.84 3.00
N ALA A 57 5.36 -14.81 3.19
CA ALA A 57 6.47 -14.83 4.15
C ALA A 57 6.02 -14.83 5.62
N SER A 58 4.77 -14.44 5.90
CA SER A 58 4.27 -14.22 7.26
C SER A 58 4.24 -15.49 8.13
N THR A 59 4.23 -16.67 7.51
CA THR A 59 4.32 -17.96 8.21
C THR A 59 5.64 -18.18 8.95
N GLN A 60 6.66 -17.36 8.69
CA GLN A 60 8.00 -17.51 9.24
C GLN A 60 8.26 -16.66 10.51
N LEU A 61 7.26 -15.90 10.97
CA LEU A 61 7.44 -15.02 12.12
C LEU A 61 7.37 -15.76 13.46
N ASP A 62 8.25 -15.36 14.37
CA ASP A 62 8.24 -15.73 15.78
C ASP A 62 7.55 -14.61 16.59
N PHE A 63 6.53 -14.97 17.37
CA PHE A 63 5.75 -14.03 18.17
C PHE A 63 6.27 -13.85 19.59
N HIS A 64 7.34 -14.55 19.97
CA HIS A 64 8.00 -14.40 21.26
C HIS A 64 8.92 -13.17 21.26
N ASP A 65 8.40 -12.06 21.79
CA ASP A 65 9.18 -10.85 22.08
C ASP A 65 9.39 -10.65 23.59
N PRO A 66 10.63 -10.75 24.12
CA PRO A 66 10.91 -10.56 25.54
C PRO A 66 10.74 -9.10 26.01
N LEU A 67 10.81 -8.12 25.10
CA LEU A 67 10.62 -6.70 25.40
C LEU A 67 9.14 -6.30 25.36
N ALA A 68 8.29 -7.06 24.69
CA ALA A 68 6.85 -6.84 24.61
C ALA A 68 6.02 -8.14 24.73
N PRO A 69 6.07 -8.85 25.87
CA PRO A 69 5.41 -10.15 26.01
C PRO A 69 3.91 -10.07 25.73
N GLY A 70 3.44 -10.85 24.76
CA GLY A 70 2.02 -10.95 24.43
C GLY A 70 1.43 -9.78 23.64
N ALA A 71 2.26 -8.87 23.12
CA ALA A 71 1.80 -7.73 22.32
C ALA A 71 0.97 -8.14 21.09
N TRP A 72 1.24 -9.31 20.52
CA TRP A 72 0.47 -9.88 19.41
C TRP A 72 -1.03 -10.01 19.72
N ARG A 73 -1.42 -10.13 21.00
CA ARG A 73 -2.83 -10.24 21.43
C ARG A 73 -3.64 -8.96 21.22
N ARG A 74 -2.99 -7.82 20.96
CA ARG A 74 -3.67 -6.57 20.60
C ARG A 74 -4.40 -6.68 19.26
N GLY A 75 -3.99 -7.63 18.43
CA GLY A 75 -4.66 -7.97 17.19
C GLY A 75 -4.22 -7.09 16.04
N ILE A 76 -3.59 -7.73 15.06
CA ILE A 76 -3.34 -7.19 13.74
C ILE A 76 -4.15 -8.03 12.77
N ALA A 77 -5.02 -7.38 12.01
CA ALA A 77 -5.84 -8.02 11.00
C ALA A 77 -5.49 -7.50 9.61
N THR A 78 -5.81 -8.31 8.60
CA THR A 78 -5.69 -7.95 7.19
C THR A 78 -7.08 -7.62 6.66
N ALA A 79 -7.25 -6.44 6.07
CA ALA A 79 -8.45 -6.13 5.30
C ALA A 79 -8.46 -6.91 3.98
N ASP A 80 -9.63 -7.09 3.39
CA ASP A 80 -9.75 -7.73 2.07
C ASP A 80 -8.89 -6.98 1.04
N VAL A 81 -8.12 -7.74 0.25
CA VAL A 81 -7.26 -7.17 -0.79
C VAL A 81 -8.10 -6.89 -2.04
N ASP A 82 -8.12 -5.63 -2.48
CA ASP A 82 -8.77 -5.23 -3.74
C ASP A 82 -7.85 -5.51 -4.94
N TYR A 83 -7.94 -6.72 -5.48
CA TYR A 83 -7.15 -7.14 -6.64
C TYR A 83 -7.47 -6.37 -7.93
N ALA A 84 -8.58 -5.61 -7.98
CA ALA A 84 -8.84 -4.73 -9.12
C ALA A 84 -7.82 -3.56 -9.21
N LEU A 85 -7.21 -3.19 -8.07
CA LEU A 85 -6.07 -2.27 -8.04
C LEU A 85 -4.85 -2.85 -8.74
N GLN A 86 -4.54 -4.13 -8.50
CA GLN A 86 -3.39 -4.80 -9.10
C GLN A 86 -3.57 -4.96 -10.61
N GLU A 87 -4.76 -5.38 -11.06
CA GLU A 87 -5.09 -5.44 -12.49
C GLU A 87 -4.96 -4.06 -13.16
N SER A 88 -5.43 -3.02 -12.47
CA SER A 88 -5.30 -1.63 -12.94
C SER A 88 -3.84 -1.17 -12.96
N SER A 89 -3.04 -1.55 -11.95
CA SER A 89 -1.61 -1.28 -11.87
C SER A 89 -0.89 -1.88 -13.08
N GLN A 90 -1.08 -3.18 -13.32
CA GLN A 90 -0.47 -3.88 -14.45
C GLN A 90 -0.81 -3.23 -15.80
N ARG A 91 -2.07 -2.85 -15.99
CA ARG A 91 -2.51 -2.18 -17.22
C ARG A 91 -1.88 -0.79 -17.40
N LEU A 92 -1.89 0.03 -16.35
CA LEU A 92 -1.37 1.39 -16.40
C LEU A 92 0.15 1.44 -16.41
N ARG A 93 0.82 0.46 -15.82
CA ARG A 93 2.27 0.31 -15.87
C ARG A 93 2.79 0.21 -17.30
N VAL A 94 2.05 -0.46 -18.21
CA VAL A 94 2.37 -0.51 -19.64
C VAL A 94 2.28 0.87 -20.30
N ASP A 95 1.36 1.72 -19.85
CA ASP A 95 1.27 3.09 -20.34
C ASP A 95 2.41 3.95 -19.76
N ALA A 96 2.70 3.82 -18.47
CA ALA A 96 3.79 4.52 -17.81
C ALA A 96 5.16 4.15 -18.40
N SER A 97 5.43 2.86 -18.62
CA SER A 97 6.71 2.40 -19.19
C SER A 97 6.96 3.02 -20.57
N ARG A 98 5.93 3.07 -21.43
CA ARG A 98 6.05 3.67 -22.76
C ARG A 98 6.32 5.17 -22.72
N VAL A 99 5.82 5.86 -21.69
CA VAL A 99 6.14 7.28 -21.48
C VAL A 99 7.59 7.41 -21.05
N ILE A 100 8.01 6.63 -20.05
CA ILE A 100 9.40 6.63 -19.54
C ILE A 100 10.38 6.33 -20.67
N ASP A 101 10.21 5.20 -21.38
CA ASP A 101 11.07 4.78 -22.49
C ASP A 101 11.19 5.87 -23.57
N HIS A 102 10.10 6.57 -23.85
CA HIS A 102 10.11 7.66 -24.84
C HIS A 102 10.89 8.88 -24.36
N LEU A 103 10.67 9.30 -23.12
CA LEU A 103 11.38 10.45 -22.54
C LEU A 103 12.87 10.15 -22.41
N GLU A 104 13.24 8.93 -21.98
CA GLU A 104 14.63 8.46 -21.94
C GLU A 104 15.28 8.40 -23.34
N GLY A 105 14.48 8.09 -24.37
CA GLY A 105 14.90 8.14 -25.77
C GLY A 105 15.07 9.56 -26.34
N GLY A 106 14.86 10.61 -25.54
CA GLY A 106 14.93 12.01 -25.97
C GLY A 106 13.65 12.53 -26.63
N GLY A 107 12.55 11.80 -26.46
CA GLY A 107 11.21 12.19 -26.91
C GLY A 107 10.64 13.39 -26.16
N SER A 108 9.63 14.03 -26.74
CA SER A 108 9.02 15.23 -26.15
C SER A 108 7.88 14.86 -25.20
N PRO A 109 7.78 15.46 -24.00
CA PRO A 109 6.61 15.30 -23.14
C PRO A 109 5.32 15.86 -23.77
N ASP A 110 5.46 16.75 -24.76
CA ASP A 110 4.33 17.39 -25.47
C ASP A 110 3.79 16.53 -26.63
N ASP A 111 4.41 15.38 -26.92
CA ASP A 111 3.92 14.47 -27.96
C ASP A 111 2.51 13.98 -27.61
N GLU A 112 1.59 14.05 -28.56
CA GLU A 112 0.15 13.82 -28.32
C GLU A 112 -0.13 12.48 -27.63
N TYR A 113 0.59 11.43 -28.02
CA TYR A 113 0.42 10.11 -27.43
C TYR A 113 0.98 10.03 -25.99
N VAL A 114 2.01 10.80 -25.66
CA VAL A 114 2.58 10.92 -24.30
C VAL A 114 1.60 11.64 -23.41
N VAL A 115 1.11 12.81 -23.82
CA VAL A 115 0.09 13.59 -23.10
C VAL A 115 -1.13 12.73 -22.77
N ARG A 116 -1.61 11.94 -23.75
CA ARG A 116 -2.74 11.02 -23.54
C ARG A 116 -2.43 9.93 -22.50
N LYS A 117 -1.21 9.38 -22.49
CA LYS A 117 -0.80 8.33 -21.53
C LYS A 117 -0.58 8.89 -20.14
N LEU A 118 0.11 10.03 -20.02
CA LEU A 118 0.29 10.77 -18.78
C LEU A 118 -1.05 11.01 -18.09
N ARG A 119 -2.02 11.55 -18.84
CA ARG A 119 -3.37 11.76 -18.33
C ARG A 119 -4.01 10.48 -17.78
N ARG A 120 -3.94 9.37 -18.52
CA ARG A 120 -4.51 8.07 -18.09
C ARG A 120 -3.82 7.52 -16.84
N VAL A 121 -2.50 7.68 -16.74
CA VAL A 121 -1.74 7.25 -15.56
C VAL A 121 -2.11 8.11 -14.36
N ASN A 122 -2.13 9.44 -14.49
CA ASN A 122 -2.50 10.36 -13.41
C ASN A 122 -3.94 10.14 -12.93
N GLU A 123 -4.91 9.97 -13.85
CA GLU A 123 -6.29 9.60 -13.51
C GLU A 123 -6.36 8.26 -12.76
N GLY A 124 -5.53 7.29 -13.16
CA GLY A 124 -5.42 6.00 -12.49
C GLY A 124 -4.83 6.08 -11.09
N CYS A 125 -3.74 6.83 -10.90
CA CYS A 125 -3.16 7.07 -9.59
C CYS A 125 -4.12 7.82 -8.66
N ALA A 126 -4.86 8.80 -9.19
CA ALA A 126 -5.90 9.50 -8.43
C ALA A 126 -7.01 8.55 -7.97
N ALA A 127 -7.44 7.63 -8.85
CA ALA A 127 -8.43 6.61 -8.51
C ALA A 127 -7.92 5.62 -7.44
N MET A 128 -6.67 5.16 -7.55
CA MET A 128 -6.02 4.34 -6.52
C MET A 128 -6.00 5.07 -5.18
N ASN A 129 -5.56 6.34 -5.15
CA ASN A 129 -5.53 7.15 -3.94
C ASN A 129 -6.92 7.34 -3.31
N ALA A 130 -7.96 7.53 -4.13
CA ALA A 130 -9.34 7.63 -3.65
C ALA A 130 -9.84 6.31 -3.05
N ASN A 131 -9.52 5.18 -3.68
CA ASN A 131 -9.86 3.85 -3.18
C ASN A 131 -9.19 3.58 -1.81
N ILE A 132 -7.88 3.83 -1.68
CA ILE A 132 -7.16 3.66 -0.40
C ILE A 132 -7.70 4.62 0.67
N GLU A 133 -8.03 5.86 0.31
CA GLU A 133 -8.65 6.82 1.22
C GLU A 133 -10.01 6.33 1.76
N GLU A 134 -10.84 5.71 0.91
CA GLU A 134 -12.14 5.14 1.27
C GLU A 134 -11.98 3.93 2.21
N GLN A 135 -11.11 2.98 1.85
CA GLN A 135 -10.82 1.80 2.67
C GLN A 135 -10.28 2.20 4.04
N ALA A 136 -9.29 3.09 4.09
CA ALA A 136 -8.73 3.59 5.34
C ALA A 136 -9.78 4.33 6.18
N SER A 137 -10.60 5.18 5.54
CA SER A 137 -11.66 5.91 6.22
C SER A 137 -12.66 4.99 6.91
N ARG A 138 -13.07 3.90 6.24
CA ARG A 138 -13.98 2.90 6.83
C ARG A 138 -13.46 2.35 8.16
N TRP A 139 -12.19 1.98 8.22
CA TRP A 139 -11.59 1.40 9.43
C TRP A 139 -11.28 2.44 10.50
N LEU A 140 -10.81 3.62 10.10
CA LEU A 140 -10.62 4.74 11.01
C LEU A 140 -11.94 5.14 11.69
N ASP A 141 -13.06 5.19 10.95
CA ASP A 141 -14.38 5.51 11.49
C ASP A 141 -14.92 4.42 12.42
N ALA A 142 -14.47 3.17 12.25
CA ALA A 142 -14.71 2.08 13.17
C ALA A 142 -13.79 2.11 14.41
N GLY A 143 -13.02 3.19 14.60
CA GLY A 143 -12.12 3.37 15.74
C GLY A 143 -10.85 2.52 15.69
N LYS A 144 -10.48 2.02 14.51
CA LYS A 144 -9.28 1.19 14.31
C LYS A 144 -8.05 2.05 14.06
N THR A 145 -6.89 1.53 14.43
CA THR A 145 -5.64 2.00 13.83
C THR A 145 -5.52 1.37 12.45
N VAL A 146 -5.11 2.15 11.44
CA VAL A 146 -4.96 1.67 10.07
C VAL A 146 -3.49 1.74 9.65
N GLY A 147 -2.97 0.63 9.15
CA GLY A 147 -1.70 0.57 8.45
C GLY A 147 -1.91 0.29 6.96
N LEU A 148 -0.93 0.62 6.14
CA LEU A 148 -0.93 0.35 4.71
C LEU A 148 0.28 -0.53 4.36
N VAL A 149 0.04 -1.60 3.62
CA VAL A 149 1.07 -2.38 2.93
C VAL A 149 0.91 -2.11 1.44
N GLY A 150 1.74 -1.21 0.92
CA GLY A 150 1.67 -0.77 -0.47
C GLY A 150 2.57 -1.54 -1.42
N GLY A 151 2.75 -0.96 -2.60
CA GLY A 151 3.81 -1.32 -3.52
C GLY A 151 4.81 -0.18 -3.66
N ASP A 152 4.56 0.79 -4.54
CA ASP A 152 5.42 1.97 -4.69
C ASP A 152 5.11 3.07 -3.65
N HIS A 153 6.00 4.06 -3.56
CA HIS A 153 5.91 5.10 -2.54
C HIS A 153 4.79 6.12 -2.79
N SER A 154 4.02 6.00 -3.88
CA SER A 154 2.84 6.84 -4.11
C SER A 154 1.63 6.39 -3.28
N THR A 155 1.58 5.11 -2.91
CA THR A 155 0.43 4.47 -2.25
C THR A 155 0.01 5.04 -0.89
N PRO A 156 0.91 5.57 -0.03
CA PRO A 156 0.51 6.13 1.26
C PRO A 156 -0.39 7.37 1.17
N TYR A 157 -0.41 8.07 0.03
CA TYR A 157 -1.09 9.35 -0.09
C TYR A 157 -2.60 9.27 0.20
N GLY A 158 -3.28 8.19 -0.22
CA GLY A 158 -4.69 7.94 0.14
C GLY A 158 -4.95 7.88 1.66
N LEU A 159 -4.10 7.16 2.40
CA LEU A 159 -4.18 7.06 3.87
C LEU A 159 -3.86 8.40 4.54
N ILE A 160 -2.84 9.12 4.05
CA ILE A 160 -2.49 10.46 4.54
C ILE A 160 -3.67 11.43 4.38
N ARG A 161 -4.38 11.39 3.24
CA ARG A 161 -5.59 12.19 3.02
C ARG A 161 -6.71 11.82 4.00
N ALA A 162 -6.93 10.52 4.25
CA ALA A 162 -7.92 10.06 5.22
C ALA A 162 -7.63 10.57 6.64
N LEU A 163 -6.36 10.61 7.05
CA LEU A 163 -5.93 11.18 8.33
C LEU A 163 -6.10 12.70 8.36
N GLY A 164 -5.75 13.40 7.28
CA GLY A 164 -5.92 14.85 7.16
C GLY A 164 -7.37 15.33 7.23
N ARG A 165 -8.35 14.48 6.88
CA ARG A 165 -9.77 14.79 7.09
C ARG A 165 -10.20 14.72 8.57
N ARG A 166 -9.50 13.95 9.39
CA ARG A 166 -9.85 13.67 10.80
C ARG A 166 -9.06 14.49 11.80
N HIS A 167 -7.87 14.95 11.39
CA HIS A 167 -6.98 15.71 12.25
C HIS A 167 -6.65 17.06 11.60
N ALA A 168 -6.84 18.15 12.37
CA ALA A 168 -6.50 19.49 11.92
C ALA A 168 -5.01 19.65 11.57
N SER A 169 -4.14 18.86 12.22
CA SER A 169 -2.72 18.76 11.95
C SER A 169 -2.17 17.46 12.52
N PHE A 170 -1.15 16.88 11.87
CA PHE A 170 -0.36 15.76 12.39
C PHE A 170 1.09 15.86 11.87
N GLY A 171 2.01 15.21 12.56
CA GLY A 171 3.40 15.10 12.13
C GLY A 171 3.61 13.88 11.23
N ILE A 172 4.54 13.98 10.29
CA ILE A 172 4.99 12.86 9.46
C ILE A 172 6.43 12.52 9.85
N LEU A 173 6.67 11.27 10.23
CA LEU A 173 8.02 10.71 10.32
C LEU A 173 8.28 9.94 9.02
N HIS A 174 9.14 10.50 8.17
CA HIS A 174 9.47 9.93 6.87
C HIS A 174 10.84 9.26 6.94
N ILE A 175 10.89 7.96 6.65
CA ILE A 175 12.11 7.17 6.61
C ILE A 175 12.29 6.71 5.17
N ASP A 176 13.10 7.43 4.41
CA ASP A 176 13.46 7.10 3.04
C ASP A 176 14.89 7.56 2.74
N ALA A 177 15.52 6.92 1.75
CA ALA A 177 16.79 7.36 1.18
C ALA A 177 16.62 8.60 0.26
N HIS A 178 15.40 8.87 -0.22
CA HIS A 178 15.04 9.97 -1.11
C HIS A 178 14.02 10.90 -0.44
N CYS A 179 13.89 12.13 -0.94
CA CYS A 179 13.00 13.12 -0.31
C CYS A 179 11.55 13.02 -0.77
N ASP A 180 11.31 12.63 -2.02
CA ASP A 180 9.98 12.48 -2.63
C ASP A 180 9.07 13.73 -2.48
N LEU A 181 9.66 14.92 -2.69
CA LEU A 181 8.98 16.23 -2.56
C LEU A 181 8.72 16.94 -3.90
N ARG A 182 8.74 16.20 -5.01
CA ARG A 182 8.53 16.79 -6.36
C ARG A 182 7.04 16.97 -6.62
N GLU A 183 6.69 18.01 -7.39
CA GLU A 183 5.32 18.17 -7.89
C GLU A 183 4.95 17.07 -8.90
N ALA A 184 5.91 16.66 -9.72
CA ALA A 184 5.79 15.54 -10.63
C ALA A 184 7.17 14.99 -10.97
N TYR A 185 7.22 13.70 -11.32
CA TYR A 185 8.38 13.04 -11.91
C TYR A 185 7.96 12.37 -13.22
N GLU A 186 8.71 12.58 -14.31
CA GLU A 186 8.38 12.06 -15.66
C GLU A 186 6.98 12.46 -16.18
N GLY A 187 6.39 13.53 -15.62
CA GLY A 187 5.04 14.00 -15.93
C GLY A 187 3.94 13.33 -15.10
N PHE A 188 4.28 12.40 -14.21
CA PHE A 188 3.34 11.78 -13.27
C PHE A 188 3.20 12.64 -12.01
N GLU A 189 1.99 13.14 -11.76
CA GLU A 189 1.67 14.04 -10.61
C GLU A 189 1.61 13.29 -9.27
N TYR A 190 1.41 11.97 -9.34
CA TYR A 190 1.35 11.07 -8.19
C TYR A 190 2.48 10.05 -8.31
N SER A 191 3.66 10.47 -8.75
CA SER A 191 4.83 9.59 -8.75
C SER A 191 5.16 9.15 -7.34
N HIS A 192 5.83 8.00 -7.24
CA HIS A 192 6.60 7.64 -6.06
C HIS A 192 7.58 8.74 -5.66
#